data_AF-E9QTT7-F1
#
_entry.id   AF-E9QTT7-F1
#
_cell.length_a   1.000
_cell.length_b   1.000
_cell.length_c   1.000
_cell.angle_alpha   90.00
_cell.angle_beta   90.00
_cell.angle_gamma   90.00
#
_symmetry.space_group_name_H-M   'P 1'
#
loop_
_entity.id
_entity.type
_entity.pdbx_description
1 polymer ?
#
loop_
_entity_poly.entity_id
_entity_poly.type
_entity_poly.pdbx_seq_one_letter_code
_entity_poly.pdbx_strand_id
1 'polypeptide(L)'
;MQLSFLRRTVVGPAVLSVQDIKIGARISTIHVTLSQRPDRPRTADGKDDLEVKVVGYITVSPPDMEEGPIRKGTWGLSPPPVSGSLANGSVNLEALAATGKDGAWMRLPRPPPGLTAPQNLEIYAPRPQGPMTLESRQKQVVDQWTRFKPGGNTVARWSNEAVMFLADMFPAALDRMGAMETSRLLAMEGVQEGELQGNAHDKGAFWYPTVTLNIDLRTRIPPEGVEWLQSRVVTRMLRGSRADLDIVILDPQGELIALSTQVALVVNASRNTKGRANSEKL
;
A
#
# COMPACT_ATOMS: atom_id res chain seq x y z
N MET A 1 -7.54 -2.91 12.61
CA MET A 1 -6.80 -1.65 12.92
C MET A 1 -7.32 -0.54 12.03
N GLN A 2 -7.46 0.67 12.58
CA GLN A 2 -7.90 1.87 11.85
C GLN A 2 -6.90 2.99 12.12
N LEU A 3 -6.30 3.55 11.07
CA LEU A 3 -5.30 4.61 11.14
C LEU A 3 -5.79 5.86 10.42
N SER A 4 -5.45 7.03 10.97
CA SER A 4 -5.56 8.32 10.30
C SER A 4 -4.20 9.02 10.26
N PHE A 5 -3.77 9.38 9.06
CA PHE A 5 -2.52 10.08 8.81
C PHE A 5 -2.78 11.58 8.78
N LEU A 6 -2.48 12.24 9.90
CA LEU A 6 -2.77 13.66 10.09
C LEU A 6 -1.70 14.54 9.43
N ARG A 7 -0.44 14.09 9.52
CA ARG A 7 0.74 14.84 9.05
C ARG A 7 1.82 13.87 8.57
N ARG A 8 2.70 14.37 7.69
CA ARG A 8 3.89 13.64 7.24
C ARG A 8 4.81 13.31 8.42
N THR A 9 5.32 12.09 8.43
CA THR A 9 6.44 11.65 9.27
C THR A 9 7.80 11.90 8.60
N VAL A 10 8.84 12.04 9.41
CA VAL A 10 10.22 12.19 8.93
C VAL A 10 11.11 11.09 9.52
N VAL A 11 12.26 10.84 8.88
CA VAL A 11 13.29 9.97 9.45
C VAL A 11 13.78 10.60 10.75
N GLY A 12 13.80 9.80 11.82
CA GLY A 12 14.23 10.22 13.14
C GLY A 12 13.34 9.68 14.24
N PRO A 13 13.59 10.09 15.50
CA PRO A 13 12.85 9.61 16.65
C PRO A 13 11.35 9.90 16.54
N ALA A 14 10.55 9.00 17.09
CA ALA A 14 9.11 9.16 17.24
C ALA A 14 8.70 8.65 18.63
N VAL A 15 7.67 9.26 19.20
CA VAL A 15 7.04 8.83 20.45
C VAL A 15 5.72 8.15 20.11
N LEU A 16 5.58 6.91 20.54
CA LEU A 16 4.32 6.18 20.51
C LEU A 16 3.67 6.28 21.89
N SER A 17 2.51 6.92 21.98
CA SER A 17 1.70 6.91 23.20
C SER A 17 0.55 5.94 23.02
N VAL A 18 0.45 4.96 23.92
CA VAL A 18 -0.60 3.94 23.94
C VAL A 18 -1.55 4.25 25.09
N GLN A 19 -2.83 4.31 24.79
CA GLN A 19 -3.90 4.47 25.76
C GLN A 19 -4.83 3.26 25.69
N ASP A 20 -5.05 2.63 26.84
CA ASP A 20 -6.04 1.58 27.00
C ASP A 20 -7.44 2.22 26.94
N ILE A 21 -8.18 1.94 25.87
CA ILE A 21 -9.55 2.45 25.70
C ILE A 21 -10.55 1.47 26.31
N LYS A 22 -10.32 0.18 26.06
CA LYS A 22 -11.10 -0.91 26.64
C LYS A 22 -10.23 -2.15 26.72
N ILE A 23 -10.02 -2.67 27.92
CA ILE A 23 -9.36 -3.96 28.13
C ILE A 23 -10.43 -5.01 28.43
N GLY A 24 -10.39 -6.11 27.69
CA GLY A 24 -11.34 -7.20 27.82
C GLY A 24 -10.67 -8.54 27.62
N ALA A 25 -11.23 -9.59 28.23
CA ALA A 25 -10.69 -10.94 28.17
C ALA A 25 -10.65 -11.53 26.75
N ARG A 26 -11.56 -11.11 25.87
CA ARG A 26 -11.61 -11.57 24.47
C ARG A 26 -11.15 -10.54 23.46
N ILE A 27 -11.46 -9.27 23.72
CA ILE A 27 -11.19 -8.17 22.80
C ILE A 27 -10.75 -7.00 23.64
N SER A 28 -9.59 -6.45 23.29
CA SER A 28 -9.09 -5.19 23.82
C SER A 28 -8.95 -4.18 22.68
N THR A 29 -9.25 -2.93 22.98
CA THR A 29 -9.07 -1.80 22.07
C THR A 29 -8.11 -0.81 22.70
N ILE A 30 -7.04 -0.50 21.97
CA ILE A 30 -6.06 0.53 22.35
C ILE A 30 -6.12 1.68 21.34
N HIS A 31 -5.87 2.88 21.83
CA HIS A 31 -5.63 4.06 21.01
C HIS A 31 -4.14 4.35 21.01
N VAL A 32 -3.54 4.43 19.83
CA VAL A 32 -2.12 4.69 19.65
C VAL A 32 -1.95 5.99 18.89
N THR A 33 -1.04 6.84 19.39
CA THR A 33 -0.64 8.07 18.70
C THR A 33 0.86 8.03 18.42
N LEU A 34 1.25 8.40 17.20
CA LEU A 34 2.63 8.62 16.81
C LEU A 34 2.87 10.12 16.75
N SER A 35 3.80 10.61 17.57
CA SER A 35 4.19 12.01 17.63
C SER A 35 5.66 12.20 17.28
N GLN A 36 5.98 13.26 16.54
CA GLN A 36 7.34 13.64 16.19
C GLN A 36 7.49 15.16 16.27
N ARG A 37 8.73 15.65 16.30
CA ARG A 37 8.99 17.08 16.14
C ARG A 37 8.44 17.59 14.79
N PRO A 38 8.00 18.85 14.71
CA PRO A 38 7.65 19.48 13.45
C PRO A 38 8.81 19.47 12.47
N ASP A 39 8.49 19.23 11.20
CA ASP A 39 9.43 19.24 10.06
C ASP A 39 9.79 20.67 9.59
N ARG A 40 9.08 21.68 10.13
CA ARG A 40 9.21 23.09 9.74
C ARG A 40 10.30 23.82 10.54
N PRO A 41 10.84 24.93 10.02
CA PRO A 41 11.83 25.75 10.72
C PRO A 41 11.35 26.15 12.12
N ARG A 42 12.25 26.03 13.11
CA ARG A 42 11.99 26.42 14.51
C ARG A 42 11.54 27.89 14.55
N THR A 43 10.39 28.18 15.15
CA THR A 43 10.15 29.52 15.68
C THR A 43 11.06 29.71 16.90
N ALA A 44 11.46 30.95 17.19
CA ALA A 44 12.48 31.28 18.18
C ALA A 44 12.18 30.76 19.60
N ASP A 45 10.92 30.43 19.90
CA ASP A 45 10.43 30.11 21.25
C ASP A 45 10.81 28.71 21.78
N GLY A 46 11.60 27.93 21.04
CA GLY A 46 12.43 26.85 21.60
C GLY A 46 11.72 25.71 22.34
N LYS A 47 10.38 25.64 22.32
CA LYS A 47 9.64 24.52 22.91
C LYS A 47 9.79 23.26 22.06
N ASP A 48 10.06 22.16 22.75
CA ASP A 48 10.15 20.81 22.19
C ASP A 48 8.74 20.23 21.95
N ASP A 49 7.91 20.99 21.22
CA ASP A 49 6.51 20.63 21.01
C ASP A 49 6.43 19.49 19.98
N LEU A 50 6.12 18.29 20.46
CA LEU A 50 5.79 17.16 19.61
C LEU A 50 4.44 17.40 18.92
N GLU A 51 4.36 17.13 17.62
CA GLU A 51 3.09 17.11 16.89
C GLU A 51 2.64 15.69 16.59
N VAL A 52 1.36 15.43 16.80
CA VAL A 52 0.73 14.17 16.43
C VAL A 52 0.72 14.03 14.91
N LYS A 53 1.34 12.95 14.42
CA LYS A 53 1.46 12.63 13.00
C LYS A 53 0.43 11.60 12.55
N VAL A 54 0.27 10.55 13.35
CA VAL A 54 -0.64 9.43 13.07
C VAL A 54 -1.40 9.11 14.35
N VAL A 55 -2.68 8.80 14.21
CA VAL A 55 -3.54 8.27 15.27
C VAL A 55 -4.13 6.96 14.80
N GLY A 56 -4.39 6.04 15.72
CA GLY A 56 -5.02 4.79 15.35
C GLY A 56 -5.72 4.09 16.50
N TYR A 57 -6.81 3.40 16.16
CA TYR A 57 -7.48 2.45 17.05
C TYR A 57 -7.13 1.04 16.61
N ILE A 58 -6.60 0.26 17.53
CA ILE A 58 -6.19 -1.12 17.29
C ILE A 58 -7.03 -2.01 18.20
N THR A 59 -7.77 -2.92 17.57
CA THR A 59 -8.50 -3.98 18.27
C THR A 59 -7.67 -5.24 18.17
N VAL A 60 -7.41 -5.87 19.31
CA VAL A 60 -6.60 -7.08 19.43
C VAL A 60 -7.41 -8.15 20.15
N SER A 61 -7.23 -9.41 19.76
CA SER A 61 -7.78 -10.58 20.44
C SER A 61 -6.65 -11.54 20.81
N PRO A 62 -6.82 -12.37 21.85
CA PRO A 62 -5.91 -13.45 22.13
C PRO A 62 -5.82 -14.43 20.95
N PRO A 63 -4.61 -14.92 20.62
CA PRO A 63 -4.37 -15.95 19.60
C PRO A 63 -5.39 -17.10 19.55
N ASP A 64 -5.70 -17.69 20.71
CA ASP A 64 -6.60 -18.82 20.88
C ASP A 64 -8.08 -18.48 20.58
N MET A 65 -8.43 -17.20 20.61
CA MET A 65 -9.76 -16.69 20.26
C MET A 65 -9.91 -16.35 18.78
N GLU A 66 -8.81 -16.29 18.04
CA GLU A 66 -8.78 -16.05 16.59
C GLU A 66 -8.75 -17.36 15.78
N GLU A 67 -8.54 -18.49 16.45
CA GLU A 67 -8.45 -19.81 15.84
C GLU A 67 -9.80 -20.52 15.83
N GLY A 68 -10.13 -21.13 14.68
CA GLY A 68 -11.40 -21.83 14.48
C GLY A 68 -11.50 -22.40 13.06
N PRO A 69 -12.51 -23.24 12.79
CA PRO A 69 -12.67 -23.82 11.47
C PRO A 69 -13.02 -22.75 10.43
N ILE A 70 -12.26 -22.72 9.33
CA ILE A 70 -12.58 -21.85 8.19
C ILE A 70 -13.91 -22.32 7.57
N ARG A 71 -14.84 -21.38 7.38
CA ARG A 71 -16.09 -21.56 6.64
C ARG A 71 -16.11 -20.56 5.49
N LYS A 72 -15.96 -21.07 4.26
CA LYS A 72 -15.86 -20.23 3.07
C LYS A 72 -17.23 -19.77 2.62
N GLY A 73 -17.38 -18.46 2.43
CA GLY A 73 -18.53 -17.89 1.73
C GLY A 73 -18.37 -17.99 0.20
N THR A 74 -19.41 -17.62 -0.53
CA THR A 74 -19.39 -17.53 -2.00
C THR A 74 -18.80 -16.19 -2.42
N TRP A 75 -17.51 -16.15 -2.72
CA TRP A 75 -16.85 -14.97 -3.27
C TRP A 75 -15.62 -15.37 -4.08
N GLY A 76 -15.11 -14.44 -4.89
CA GLY A 76 -13.89 -14.63 -5.66
C GLY A 76 -13.40 -13.32 -6.27
N LEU A 77 -12.15 -13.31 -6.70
CA LEU A 77 -11.55 -12.15 -7.35
C LEU A 77 -12.19 -11.94 -8.74
N SER A 78 -12.69 -10.73 -9.00
CA SER A 78 -13.27 -10.34 -10.30
C SER A 78 -12.56 -9.10 -10.86
N PRO A 79 -12.08 -9.13 -12.12
CA PRO A 79 -11.98 -10.31 -12.99
C PRO A 79 -11.01 -11.36 -12.41
N PRO A 80 -11.06 -12.65 -12.83
CA PRO A 80 -10.09 -13.64 -12.35
C PRO A 80 -8.64 -13.17 -12.56
N PRO A 81 -7.69 -13.51 -11.66
CA PRO A 81 -6.28 -13.20 -11.86
C PRO A 81 -5.73 -13.81 -13.16
N VAL A 82 -4.70 -13.20 -13.73
CA VAL A 82 -4.04 -13.76 -14.91
C VAL A 82 -3.37 -15.11 -14.59
N SER A 83 -3.41 -16.03 -15.54
CA SER A 83 -2.93 -17.40 -15.35
C SER A 83 -1.40 -17.49 -15.21
N GLY A 84 -0.97 -18.41 -14.35
CA GLY A 84 0.40 -18.92 -14.29
C GLY A 84 0.63 -20.07 -15.27
N SER A 85 1.76 -20.77 -15.12
CA SER A 85 2.14 -21.87 -16.03
C SER A 85 1.60 -23.25 -15.63
N LEU A 86 1.05 -23.41 -14.42
CA LEU A 86 0.56 -24.71 -13.96
C LEU A 86 -0.72 -25.12 -14.71
N ALA A 87 -0.99 -26.42 -14.79
CA ALA A 87 -2.09 -26.98 -15.59
C ALA A 87 -3.49 -26.49 -15.17
N ASN A 88 -3.66 -26.13 -13.90
CA ASN A 88 -4.88 -25.54 -13.34
C ASN A 88 -4.94 -24.00 -13.50
N GLY A 89 -3.95 -23.40 -14.19
CA GLY A 89 -3.81 -21.96 -14.37
C GLY A 89 -3.21 -21.21 -13.18
N SER A 90 -2.83 -21.89 -12.09
CA SER A 90 -2.20 -21.24 -10.93
C SER A 90 -0.73 -20.90 -11.19
N VAL A 91 -0.19 -19.99 -10.38
CA VAL A 91 1.20 -19.53 -10.50
C VAL A 91 2.16 -20.56 -9.92
N ASN A 92 3.21 -20.89 -10.66
CA ASN A 92 4.35 -21.64 -10.15
C ASN A 92 5.28 -20.69 -9.38
N LEU A 93 5.06 -20.59 -8.06
CA LEU A 93 5.81 -19.68 -7.18
C LEU A 93 7.30 -20.03 -7.08
N GLU A 94 7.68 -21.30 -7.25
CA GLU A 94 9.08 -21.73 -7.29
C GLU A 94 9.78 -21.20 -8.54
N ALA A 95 9.18 -21.40 -9.71
CA ALA A 95 9.69 -20.84 -10.97
C ALA A 95 9.72 -19.30 -10.94
N LEU A 96 8.71 -18.68 -10.33
CA LEU A 96 8.62 -17.23 -10.18
C LEU A 96 9.76 -16.70 -9.29
N ALA A 97 10.07 -17.35 -8.16
CA ALA A 97 11.22 -16.99 -7.32
C ALA A 97 12.56 -17.17 -8.06
N ALA A 98 12.75 -18.31 -8.73
CA ALA A 98 14.03 -18.68 -9.33
C ALA A 98 14.36 -17.85 -10.58
N THR A 99 13.37 -17.60 -11.42
CA THR A 99 13.58 -17.00 -12.76
C THR A 99 13.02 -15.59 -12.88
N GLY A 100 12.19 -15.17 -11.92
CA GLY A 100 11.46 -13.92 -11.99
C GLY A 100 10.26 -13.94 -12.95
N LYS A 101 9.84 -15.10 -13.47
CA LYS A 101 8.74 -15.20 -14.44
C LYS A 101 7.95 -16.49 -14.24
N ASP A 102 6.64 -16.42 -14.48
CA ASP A 102 5.77 -17.59 -14.58
C ASP A 102 4.49 -17.25 -15.36
N GLY A 103 4.24 -17.92 -16.49
CA GLY A 103 3.09 -17.60 -17.35
C GLY A 103 3.05 -16.11 -17.73
N ALA A 104 1.95 -15.43 -17.38
CA ALA A 104 1.80 -13.98 -17.61
C ALA A 104 2.50 -13.11 -16.56
N TRP A 105 3.06 -13.68 -15.49
CA TRP A 105 3.67 -12.97 -14.38
C TRP A 105 5.15 -12.69 -14.61
N MET A 106 5.60 -11.53 -14.15
CA MET A 106 7.02 -11.16 -14.14
C MET A 106 7.39 -10.35 -12.91
N ARG A 107 8.64 -10.52 -12.46
CA ARG A 107 9.24 -9.70 -11.41
C ARG A 107 9.38 -8.27 -11.90
N LEU A 108 8.93 -7.33 -11.09
CA LEU A 108 9.13 -5.92 -11.35
C LEU A 108 10.61 -5.55 -11.12
N PRO A 109 11.14 -4.57 -11.87
CA PRO A 109 12.46 -4.02 -11.59
C PRO A 109 12.58 -3.50 -10.16
N ARG A 110 13.81 -3.48 -9.64
CA ARG A 110 14.07 -2.88 -8.33
C ARG A 110 13.59 -1.41 -8.33
N PRO A 111 12.89 -0.96 -7.28
CA PRO A 111 12.52 0.44 -7.13
C PRO A 111 13.75 1.35 -7.19
N PRO A 112 13.62 2.57 -7.76
CA PRO A 112 14.69 3.56 -7.72
C PRO A 112 15.12 3.86 -6.26
N PRO A 113 16.39 4.22 -6.01
CA PRO A 113 16.90 4.46 -4.65
C PRO A 113 16.08 5.46 -3.82
N GLY A 114 15.45 6.45 -4.46
CA GLY A 114 14.62 7.45 -3.79
C GLY A 114 13.25 6.94 -3.30
N LEU A 115 12.83 5.73 -3.67
CA LEU A 115 11.62 5.09 -3.17
C LEU A 115 11.99 4.00 -2.17
N THR A 116 12.11 4.35 -0.90
CA THR A 116 12.64 3.47 0.15
C THR A 116 11.67 2.37 0.56
N ALA A 117 10.37 2.66 0.71
CA ALA A 117 9.42 1.66 1.19
C ALA A 117 9.32 0.43 0.26
N PRO A 118 9.13 0.57 -1.07
CA PRO A 118 9.06 -0.59 -1.96
C PRO A 118 10.35 -1.44 -2.03
N GLN A 119 11.50 -0.93 -1.58
CA GLN A 119 12.75 -1.72 -1.52
C GLN A 119 12.67 -2.88 -0.52
N ASN A 120 11.69 -2.84 0.39
CA ASN A 120 11.45 -3.91 1.36
C ASN A 120 10.69 -5.11 0.75
N LEU A 121 10.44 -5.12 -0.57
CA LEU A 121 9.62 -6.12 -1.25
C LEU A 121 10.29 -6.64 -2.52
N GLU A 122 10.02 -7.92 -2.83
CA GLU A 122 10.05 -8.41 -4.21
C GLU A 122 8.63 -8.45 -4.73
N ILE A 123 8.34 -7.69 -5.78
CA ILE A 123 7.00 -7.55 -6.35
C ILE A 123 6.98 -8.21 -7.73
N TYR A 124 5.95 -9.01 -7.97
CA TYR A 124 5.71 -9.68 -9.23
C TYR A 124 4.31 -9.31 -9.69
N ALA A 125 4.17 -8.87 -10.94
CA ALA A 125 2.93 -8.37 -11.49
C ALA A 125 2.67 -8.97 -12.88
N PRO A 126 1.42 -8.93 -13.36
CA PRO A 126 1.11 -9.28 -14.75
C PRO A 126 1.93 -8.46 -15.74
N ARG A 127 2.45 -9.11 -16.78
CA ARG A 127 3.09 -8.44 -17.91
C ARG A 127 2.06 -7.55 -18.61
N PRO A 128 2.38 -6.27 -18.87
CA PRO A 128 1.53 -5.41 -19.69
C PRO A 128 1.26 -6.06 -21.05
N GLN A 129 -0.02 -6.13 -21.44
CA GLN A 129 -0.41 -6.56 -22.77
C GLN A 129 -0.74 -5.32 -23.61
N GLY A 130 0.14 -5.02 -24.56
CA GLY A 130 -0.03 -3.89 -25.47
C GLY A 130 0.45 -2.53 -24.94
N PRO A 131 0.10 -1.43 -25.64
CA PRO A 131 0.56 -0.10 -25.29
C PRO A 131 0.02 0.40 -23.93
N MET A 132 0.88 1.06 -23.16
CA MET A 132 0.52 1.69 -21.89
C MET A 132 -0.08 3.09 -22.13
N THR A 133 -1.24 3.14 -22.77
CA THR A 133 -2.00 4.38 -22.97
C THR A 133 -2.61 4.88 -21.66
N LEU A 134 -3.02 6.15 -21.63
CA LEU A 134 -3.77 6.72 -20.51
C LEU A 134 -5.04 5.91 -20.20
N GLU A 135 -5.75 5.47 -21.24
CA GLU A 135 -6.95 4.63 -21.09
C GLU A 135 -6.63 3.25 -20.51
N SER A 136 -5.58 2.57 -21.01
CA SER A 136 -5.25 1.22 -20.55
C SER A 136 -4.79 1.22 -19.09
N ARG A 137 -4.03 2.23 -18.67
CA ARG A 137 -3.63 2.42 -17.25
C ARG A 137 -4.81 2.63 -16.31
N GLN A 138 -5.89 3.26 -16.78
CA GLN A 138 -7.11 3.47 -15.98
C GLN A 138 -8.04 2.26 -15.87
N LYS A 139 -7.84 1.21 -16.66
CA LYS A 139 -8.69 0.00 -16.65
C LYS A 139 -8.09 -1.16 -15.85
N GLN A 140 -6.88 -1.00 -15.33
CA GLN A 140 -6.16 -2.06 -14.62
C GLN A 140 -6.68 -2.31 -13.21
N VAL A 141 -7.13 -3.54 -12.93
CA VAL A 141 -7.08 -4.09 -11.57
C VAL A 141 -5.64 -4.45 -11.28
N VAL A 142 -5.15 -4.11 -10.09
CA VAL A 142 -3.75 -4.34 -9.75
C VAL A 142 -3.64 -5.62 -8.94
N ASP A 143 -3.07 -6.64 -9.56
CA ASP A 143 -2.67 -7.87 -8.88
C ASP A 143 -1.16 -7.91 -8.71
N GLN A 144 -0.71 -8.36 -7.54
CA GLN A 144 0.70 -8.59 -7.27
C GLN A 144 0.93 -9.81 -6.38
N TRP A 145 1.95 -10.59 -6.70
CA TRP A 145 2.58 -11.50 -5.76
C TRP A 145 3.75 -10.80 -5.08
N THR A 146 3.91 -11.03 -3.79
CA THR A 146 4.96 -10.36 -3.01
C THR A 146 5.69 -11.31 -2.07
N ARG A 147 7.01 -11.11 -1.99
CA ARG A 147 7.85 -11.66 -0.93
C ARG A 147 8.36 -10.51 -0.07
N PHE A 148 8.41 -10.72 1.24
CA PHE A 148 8.96 -9.74 2.16
C PHE A 148 10.48 -9.77 2.12
N LYS A 149 11.11 -8.62 1.99
CA LYS A 149 12.57 -8.48 1.91
C LYS A 149 13.02 -7.24 2.70
N PRO A 150 12.85 -7.22 4.02
CA PRO A 150 13.14 -6.05 4.84
C PRO A 150 14.59 -5.58 4.63
N GLY A 151 14.77 -4.27 4.44
CA GLY A 151 16.06 -3.67 4.12
C GLY A 151 16.64 -4.02 2.75
N GLY A 152 15.89 -4.73 1.89
CA GLY A 152 16.31 -5.10 0.54
C GLY A 152 17.38 -6.20 0.47
N ASN A 153 17.71 -6.82 1.61
CA ASN A 153 18.83 -7.76 1.73
C ASN A 153 18.40 -9.22 1.51
N THR A 154 17.71 -9.79 2.50
CA THR A 154 17.34 -11.20 2.54
C THR A 154 15.83 -11.34 2.52
N VAL A 155 15.34 -12.36 1.80
CA VAL A 155 13.93 -12.70 1.84
C VAL A 155 13.59 -13.17 3.26
N ALA A 156 12.57 -12.56 3.83
CA ALA A 156 11.98 -12.91 5.11
C ALA A 156 10.58 -13.50 4.89
N ARG A 157 9.95 -13.94 5.97
CA ARG A 157 8.58 -14.45 5.96
C ARG A 157 7.62 -13.38 6.46
N TRP A 158 6.44 -13.33 5.86
CA TRP A 158 5.34 -12.50 6.31
C TRP A 158 4.83 -12.99 7.66
N SER A 159 4.61 -12.07 8.60
CA SER A 159 3.92 -12.27 9.87
C SER A 159 2.63 -11.42 9.89
N ASN A 160 1.81 -11.60 10.93
CA ASN A 160 0.60 -10.78 11.13
C ASN A 160 0.91 -9.28 11.28
N GLU A 161 2.08 -8.93 11.81
CA GLU A 161 2.53 -7.55 11.95
C GLU A 161 3.08 -7.02 10.63
N ALA A 162 3.85 -7.85 9.90
CA ALA A 162 4.44 -7.45 8.62
C ALA A 162 3.40 -7.28 7.51
N VAL A 163 2.28 -8.02 7.52
CA VAL A 163 1.23 -7.87 6.50
C VAL A 163 0.60 -6.47 6.49
N MET A 164 0.67 -5.75 7.62
CA MET A 164 0.26 -4.35 7.71
C MET A 164 1.03 -3.46 6.74
N PHE A 165 2.30 -3.78 6.50
CA PHE A 165 3.14 -3.10 5.52
C PHE A 165 2.69 -3.40 4.08
N LEU A 166 2.34 -4.66 3.78
CA LEU A 166 1.85 -5.05 2.45
C LEU A 166 0.54 -4.35 2.08
N ALA A 167 -0.33 -4.12 3.07
CA ALA A 167 -1.61 -3.45 2.87
C ALA A 167 -1.49 -2.00 2.37
N ASP A 168 -0.30 -1.39 2.45
CA ASP A 168 -0.02 -0.04 1.94
C ASP A 168 1.03 0.00 0.81
N MET A 169 1.40 -1.16 0.25
CA MET A 169 2.45 -1.25 -0.77
C MET A 169 1.94 -1.79 -2.10
N PHE A 170 1.63 -0.87 -3.03
CA PHE A 170 1.05 -1.20 -4.34
C PHE A 170 1.50 -0.22 -5.45
N PRO A 171 2.77 -0.21 -5.89
CA PRO A 171 3.29 0.78 -6.83
C PRO A 171 2.48 0.93 -8.13
N ALA A 172 1.94 -0.16 -8.68
CA ALA A 172 1.12 -0.13 -9.89
C ALA A 172 -0.25 0.56 -9.68
N ALA A 173 -0.81 0.50 -8.47
CA ALA A 173 -2.06 1.23 -8.17
C ALA A 173 -1.82 2.75 -8.09
N LEU A 174 -0.61 3.19 -7.74
CA LEU A 174 -0.25 4.61 -7.82
C LEU A 174 -0.21 5.11 -9.27
N ASP A 175 0.34 4.32 -10.20
CA ASP A 175 0.33 4.66 -11.64
C ASP A 175 -1.10 4.77 -12.19
N ARG A 176 -1.99 3.84 -11.81
CA ARG A 176 -3.42 3.92 -12.12
C ARG A 176 -4.05 5.22 -11.60
N MET A 177 -3.84 5.56 -10.32
CA MET A 177 -4.38 6.79 -9.74
C MET A 177 -3.86 8.05 -10.45
N GLY A 178 -2.57 8.07 -10.82
CA GLY A 178 -1.99 9.15 -11.62
C GLY A 178 -2.63 9.28 -13.00
N ALA A 179 -2.93 8.16 -13.67
CA ALA A 179 -3.65 8.14 -14.95
C ALA A 179 -5.11 8.66 -14.82
N MET A 180 -5.79 8.30 -13.74
CA MET A 180 -7.14 8.81 -13.44
C MET A 180 -7.13 10.33 -13.21
N GLU A 181 -6.16 10.83 -12.44
CA GLU A 181 -6.04 12.28 -12.19
C GLU A 181 -5.67 13.05 -13.45
N THR A 182 -4.76 12.52 -14.27
CA THR A 182 -4.40 13.13 -15.57
C THR A 182 -5.63 13.27 -16.46
N SER A 183 -6.46 12.22 -16.54
CA SER A 183 -7.71 12.24 -17.33
C SER A 183 -8.72 13.24 -16.78
N ARG A 184 -8.80 13.38 -15.45
CA ARG A 184 -9.66 14.37 -14.79
C ARG A 184 -9.21 15.80 -15.12
N LEU A 185 -7.91 16.08 -15.11
CA LEU A 185 -7.36 17.39 -15.47
C LEU A 185 -7.62 17.72 -16.95
N LEU A 186 -7.41 16.76 -17.86
CA LEU A 186 -7.74 16.92 -19.29
C LEU A 186 -9.20 17.29 -19.49
N ALA A 187 -10.11 16.57 -18.84
CA ALA A 187 -11.54 16.82 -18.94
C ALA A 187 -11.94 18.19 -18.37
N MET A 188 -11.23 18.70 -17.37
CA MET A 188 -11.48 20.03 -16.80
C MET A 188 -10.98 21.17 -17.68
N GLU A 189 -9.82 21.00 -18.32
CA GLU A 189 -9.23 22.03 -19.18
C GLU A 189 -9.77 21.98 -20.62
N GLY A 190 -10.42 20.88 -21.01
CA GLY A 190 -10.96 20.71 -22.36
C GLY A 190 -9.88 20.49 -23.42
N VAL A 191 -8.73 19.95 -23.03
CA VAL A 191 -7.53 19.78 -23.87
C VAL A 191 -7.19 18.29 -24.05
N GLN A 192 -6.37 17.98 -25.06
CA GLN A 192 -5.86 16.62 -25.30
C GLN A 192 -4.58 16.34 -24.48
N GLU A 193 -4.19 15.06 -24.34
CA GLU A 193 -3.04 14.64 -23.51
C GLU A 193 -1.76 15.41 -23.82
N GLY A 194 -1.48 15.67 -25.12
CA GLY A 194 -0.31 16.42 -25.58
C GLY A 194 -0.40 17.94 -25.45
N GLU A 195 -1.54 18.48 -25.00
CA GLU A 195 -1.82 19.91 -24.86
C GLU A 195 -1.85 20.37 -23.39
N LEU A 196 -1.83 19.42 -22.44
CA LEU A 196 -1.71 19.70 -21.01
C LEU A 196 -0.39 20.43 -20.73
N GLN A 197 -0.47 21.67 -20.24
CA GLN A 197 0.69 22.42 -19.79
C GLN A 197 1.07 22.06 -18.34
N GLY A 198 2.37 21.88 -18.07
CA GLY A 198 2.90 21.65 -16.72
C GLY A 198 3.14 20.17 -16.37
N ASN A 199 3.35 19.88 -15.08
CA ASN A 199 3.89 18.60 -14.61
C ASN A 199 3.01 17.36 -14.85
N ALA A 200 1.79 17.50 -15.38
CA ALA A 200 0.81 16.41 -15.48
C ALA A 200 1.24 15.26 -16.42
N HIS A 201 2.16 15.51 -17.35
CA HIS A 201 2.63 14.54 -18.32
C HIS A 201 3.77 13.63 -17.79
N ASP A 202 4.39 14.00 -16.65
CA ASP A 202 5.58 13.32 -16.14
C ASP A 202 5.25 12.21 -15.12
N LYS A 203 5.93 11.07 -15.24
CA LYS A 203 5.99 10.09 -14.15
C LYS A 203 6.59 10.78 -12.92
N GLY A 204 5.81 10.91 -11.85
CA GLY A 204 6.20 11.65 -10.65
C GLY A 204 5.52 13.02 -10.49
N ALA A 205 4.57 13.37 -11.36
CA ALA A 205 3.72 14.56 -11.25
C ALA A 205 2.97 14.68 -9.92
N PHE A 206 2.59 13.53 -9.35
CA PHE A 206 1.68 13.45 -8.23
C PHE A 206 2.34 12.82 -6.99
N TRP A 207 1.85 13.28 -5.84
CA TRP A 207 2.04 12.68 -4.53
C TRP A 207 0.72 12.10 -4.05
N TYR A 208 0.80 10.91 -3.45
CA TYR A 208 -0.35 10.09 -3.06
C TYR A 208 -0.44 9.88 -1.54
N PRO A 209 -0.69 10.92 -0.73
CA PRO A 209 -0.77 10.72 0.72
C PRO A 209 -2.03 9.94 1.08
N THR A 210 -1.83 8.82 1.75
CA THR A 210 -2.89 8.10 2.47
C THR A 210 -3.44 9.01 3.56
N VAL A 211 -4.76 9.12 3.66
CA VAL A 211 -5.49 9.90 4.68
C VAL A 211 -5.95 8.98 5.80
N THR A 212 -6.54 7.84 5.41
CA THR A 212 -7.02 6.80 6.34
C THR A 212 -6.67 5.43 5.79
N LEU A 213 -6.31 4.50 6.67
CA LEU A 213 -6.09 3.10 6.35
C LEU A 213 -6.79 2.25 7.39
N ASN A 214 -7.70 1.38 6.95
CA ASN A 214 -8.31 0.35 7.78
C ASN A 214 -7.84 -1.01 7.30
N ILE A 215 -7.56 -1.93 8.23
CA ILE A 215 -7.22 -3.31 7.90
C ILE A 215 -7.80 -4.27 8.92
N ASP A 216 -8.39 -5.35 8.43
CA ASP A 216 -8.89 -6.48 9.20
C ASP A 216 -8.10 -7.73 8.83
N LEU A 217 -7.45 -8.34 9.82
CA LEU A 217 -6.87 -9.68 9.67
C LEU A 217 -8.00 -10.70 9.82
N ARG A 218 -8.11 -11.63 8.87
CA ARG A 218 -9.18 -12.62 8.77
C ARG A 218 -8.68 -14.03 9.04
N THR A 219 -7.48 -14.32 8.57
CA THR A 219 -6.80 -15.58 8.85
C THR A 219 -5.43 -15.26 9.41
N ARG A 220 -5.16 -15.86 10.58
CA ARG A 220 -3.90 -15.69 11.26
C ARG A 220 -2.79 -16.38 10.48
N ILE A 221 -1.74 -15.64 10.18
CA ILE A 221 -0.54 -16.22 9.59
C ILE A 221 0.13 -17.12 10.65
N PRO A 222 0.57 -18.34 10.29
CA PRO A 222 1.29 -19.23 11.20
C PRO A 222 2.52 -18.56 11.85
N PRO A 223 2.94 -18.97 13.07
CA PRO A 223 4.08 -18.37 13.75
C PRO A 223 5.39 -18.39 12.94
N GLU A 224 5.60 -19.43 12.13
CA GLU A 224 6.75 -19.54 11.21
C GLU A 224 6.65 -18.60 10.00
N GLY A 225 5.52 -17.94 9.80
CA GLY A 225 5.25 -17.03 8.71
C GLY A 225 5.05 -17.73 7.35
N VAL A 226 4.66 -16.94 6.35
CA VAL A 226 4.52 -17.40 4.96
C VAL A 226 5.45 -16.62 4.04
N GLU A 227 5.99 -17.27 3.03
CA GLU A 227 6.92 -16.60 2.11
C GLU A 227 6.20 -15.70 1.10
N TRP A 228 5.03 -16.13 0.66
CA TRP A 228 4.29 -15.52 -0.43
C TRP A 228 2.93 -15.04 0.04
N LEU A 229 2.57 -13.83 -0.40
CA LEU A 229 1.22 -13.30 -0.32
C LEU A 229 0.85 -12.68 -1.67
N GLN A 230 -0.38 -12.88 -2.09
CA GLN A 230 -0.98 -12.14 -3.19
C GLN A 230 -1.73 -10.95 -2.60
N SER A 231 -1.64 -9.78 -3.25
CA SER A 231 -2.60 -8.72 -3.02
C SER A 231 -3.26 -8.27 -4.31
N ARG A 232 -4.56 -7.97 -4.22
CA ARG A 232 -5.31 -7.27 -5.24
C ARG A 232 -5.71 -5.91 -4.72
N VAL A 233 -5.49 -4.88 -5.52
CA VAL A 233 -5.90 -3.50 -5.25
C VAL A 233 -6.89 -3.03 -6.31
N VAL A 234 -8.01 -2.51 -5.85
CA VAL A 234 -9.08 -1.93 -6.68
C VAL A 234 -9.29 -0.47 -6.28
N THR A 235 -9.25 0.42 -7.26
CA THR A 235 -9.69 1.81 -7.13
C THR A 235 -10.96 1.99 -7.92
N ARG A 236 -12.07 2.29 -7.23
CA ARG A 236 -13.40 2.42 -7.85
C ARG A 236 -13.62 3.80 -8.41
N MET A 237 -13.21 4.83 -7.67
CA MET A 237 -13.47 6.20 -8.02
C MET A 237 -12.32 7.12 -7.62
N LEU A 238 -12.06 8.08 -8.49
CA LEU A 238 -11.36 9.31 -8.16
C LEU A 238 -12.36 10.45 -8.37
N ARG A 239 -12.64 11.23 -7.33
CA ARG A 239 -13.51 12.41 -7.41
C ARG A 239 -12.84 13.59 -6.73
N GLY A 240 -12.73 14.69 -7.47
CA GLY A 240 -11.83 15.77 -7.08
C GLY A 240 -10.41 15.23 -6.97
N SER A 241 -9.74 15.45 -5.84
CA SER A 241 -8.39 14.93 -5.59
C SER A 241 -8.37 13.71 -4.65
N ARG A 242 -9.50 13.00 -4.49
CA ARG A 242 -9.65 11.87 -3.54
C ARG A 242 -9.92 10.57 -4.29
N ALA A 243 -9.21 9.51 -3.92
CA ALA A 243 -9.40 8.17 -4.45
C ALA A 243 -9.59 7.14 -3.33
N ASP A 244 -10.41 6.13 -3.59
CA ASP A 244 -10.53 4.94 -2.75
C ASP A 244 -9.55 3.83 -3.18
N LEU A 245 -9.17 3.00 -2.22
CA LEU A 245 -8.42 1.76 -2.45
C LEU A 245 -9.04 0.64 -1.62
N ASP A 246 -9.49 -0.42 -2.28
CA ASP A 246 -9.88 -1.68 -1.66
C ASP A 246 -8.77 -2.70 -1.91
N ILE A 247 -8.23 -3.28 -0.84
CA ILE A 247 -7.15 -4.27 -0.90
C ILE A 247 -7.63 -5.59 -0.32
N VAL A 248 -7.42 -6.67 -1.08
CA VAL A 248 -7.61 -8.04 -0.64
C VAL A 248 -6.24 -8.72 -0.61
N ILE A 249 -5.86 -9.33 0.51
CA ILE A 249 -4.60 -10.06 0.67
C ILE A 249 -4.90 -11.55 0.87
N LEU A 250 -4.29 -12.39 0.05
CA LEU A 250 -4.50 -13.83 -0.01
C LEU A 250 -3.20 -14.60 0.19
N ASP A 251 -3.32 -15.83 0.69
CA ASP A 251 -2.24 -16.81 0.66
C ASP A 251 -2.10 -17.46 -0.74
N PRO A 252 -1.08 -18.31 -0.95
CA PRO A 252 -0.89 -19.05 -2.21
C PRO A 252 -2.07 -19.94 -2.64
N GLN A 253 -2.91 -20.35 -1.70
CA GLN A 253 -4.07 -21.21 -1.91
C GLN A 253 -5.35 -20.39 -2.19
N GLY A 254 -5.27 -19.07 -2.13
CA GLY A 254 -6.39 -18.15 -2.31
C GLY A 254 -7.23 -17.95 -1.05
N GLU A 255 -6.75 -18.36 0.13
CA GLU A 255 -7.43 -18.07 1.40
C GLU A 255 -7.25 -16.61 1.79
N LEU A 256 -8.28 -16.04 2.40
CA LEU A 256 -8.31 -14.64 2.80
C LEU A 256 -7.46 -14.38 4.05
N ILE A 257 -6.34 -13.70 3.89
CA ILE A 257 -5.49 -13.28 5.01
C ILE A 257 -5.97 -11.96 5.59
N ALA A 258 -6.19 -10.95 4.75
CA ALA A 258 -6.58 -9.63 5.22
C ALA A 258 -7.43 -8.86 4.20
N LEU A 259 -8.25 -7.94 4.71
CA LEU A 259 -8.96 -6.93 3.94
C LEU A 259 -8.51 -5.56 4.39
N SER A 260 -8.24 -4.65 3.47
CA SER A 260 -7.93 -3.26 3.80
C SER A 260 -8.70 -2.29 2.92
N THR A 261 -9.11 -1.17 3.50
CA THR A 261 -9.69 -0.03 2.79
C THR A 261 -8.90 1.22 3.10
N GLN A 262 -8.65 2.04 2.09
CA GLN A 262 -7.96 3.30 2.25
C GLN A 262 -8.63 4.44 1.50
N VAL A 263 -8.37 5.65 1.99
CA VAL A 263 -8.61 6.89 1.26
C VAL A 263 -7.26 7.54 1.02
N ALA A 264 -6.95 7.83 -0.24
CA ALA A 264 -5.75 8.55 -0.64
C ALA A 264 -6.11 9.86 -1.33
N LEU A 265 -5.23 10.85 -1.23
CA LEU A 265 -5.29 12.02 -2.11
C LEU A 265 -4.44 11.77 -3.36
N VAL A 266 -4.79 12.41 -4.47
CA VAL A 266 -3.92 12.54 -5.64
C VAL A 266 -3.68 14.02 -5.87
N VAL A 267 -2.47 14.49 -5.56
CA VAL A 267 -2.15 15.92 -5.54
C VAL A 267 -0.79 16.19 -6.18
N ASN A 268 -0.53 17.43 -6.61
CA ASN A 268 0.77 17.77 -7.20
C ASN A 268 1.94 17.45 -6.25
N ALA A 269 2.99 16.82 -6.79
CA ALA A 269 4.16 16.36 -6.04
C ALA A 269 4.89 17.47 -5.27
N SER A 270 4.82 18.73 -5.72
CA SER A 270 5.38 19.89 -5.02
C SER A 270 4.83 20.06 -3.59
N ARG A 271 3.62 19.55 -3.31
CA ARG A 271 3.07 19.55 -1.95
C ARG A 271 3.85 18.68 -0.97
N ASN A 272 4.59 17.67 -1.46
CA ASN A 272 5.45 16.84 -0.63
C ASN A 272 6.79 17.52 -0.32
N THR A 273 7.25 18.47 -1.12
CA THR A 273 8.56 19.13 -0.90
C THR A 273 8.42 20.51 -0.27
N LYS A 274 7.27 21.17 -0.44
CA LYS A 274 7.00 22.51 0.10
C LYS A 274 7.17 22.55 1.63
N GLY A 275 8.04 23.46 2.10
CA GLY A 275 8.25 23.73 3.51
C GLY A 275 9.18 22.77 4.26
N ARG A 276 9.89 21.86 3.55
CA ARG A 276 10.99 21.10 4.16
C ARG A 276 12.10 22.04 4.60
N ALA A 277 12.58 21.91 5.84
CA ALA A 277 13.87 22.47 6.21
C ALA A 277 14.97 21.79 5.35
N ASN A 278 15.95 22.56 4.88
CA ASN A 278 17.11 22.02 4.16
C ASN A 278 17.87 21.06 5.08
N SER A 279 17.64 19.76 4.93
CA SER A 279 18.54 18.73 5.45
C SER A 279 18.34 17.43 4.68
N GLU A 280 19.41 17.09 3.96
CA GLU A 280 19.74 15.83 3.29
C GLU A 280 18.93 15.49 2.03
N LYS A 281 19.64 15.62 0.90
CA LYS A 281 19.28 15.01 -0.37
C LYS A 281 19.05 13.51 -0.14
N LEU A 282 17.92 13.01 -0.64
CA LEU A 282 17.66 11.58 -0.86
C LEU A 282 18.84 10.91 -1.56
#